data_AF-A0A523TIX9-F1
#
_entry.id   AF-A0A523TIX9-F1
#
_cell.length_a   1.000
_cell.length_b   1.000
_cell.length_c   1.000
_cell.angle_alpha   90.00
_cell.angle_beta   90.00
_cell.angle_gamma   90.00
#
_symmetry.space_group_name_H-M   'P 1'
#
loop_
_entity.id
_entity.type
_entity.pdbx_description
1 polymer ?
#
loop_
_entity_poly.entity_id
_entity_poly.type
_entity_poly.pdbx_seq_one_letter_code
_entity_poly.pdbx_strand_id
1 'polypeptide(L)'
;MVVAYEYVGNLHTHTRYSDGHGSHEDIALAAIEAGLDFVVVTDHNVWVDGIDGYRYLDRQRVLLLTGEEIHDQAREPQKNHLLVYETHCELAPHARDPQGLVDAVTQEGGLSFIAHPADPAAPAFNEDDLSWVDWDVTG
;
A
#
# COMPACT_ATOMS: atom_id res chain seq x y z
N MET A 1 -24.69 -16.39 19.71
CA MET A 1 -24.65 -15.72 18.38
C MET A 1 -23.42 -14.85 18.37
N VAL A 2 -22.53 -15.01 17.39
CA VAL A 2 -21.41 -14.09 17.18
C VAL A 2 -21.97 -12.89 16.41
N VAL A 3 -21.74 -11.68 16.91
CA VAL A 3 -22.03 -10.46 16.16
C VAL A 3 -20.83 -10.22 15.25
N ALA A 4 -21.07 -10.17 13.94
CA ALA A 4 -20.07 -9.74 12.96
C ALA A 4 -20.24 -8.24 12.72
N TYR A 5 -19.12 -7.55 12.57
CA TYR A 5 -19.06 -6.15 12.15
C TYR A 5 -18.43 -6.11 10.76
N GLU A 6 -19.00 -5.29 9.87
CA GLU A 6 -18.42 -5.00 8.56
C GLU A 6 -17.62 -3.70 8.67
N TYR A 7 -16.44 -3.69 8.06
CA TYR A 7 -15.62 -2.51 7.88
C TYR A 7 -15.21 -2.45 6.41
N VAL A 8 -15.41 -1.30 5.78
CA VAL A 8 -15.10 -1.06 4.37
C VAL A 8 -13.90 -0.13 4.29
N GLY A 9 -12.89 -0.47 3.50
CA GLY A 9 -11.72 0.37 3.37
C GLY A 9 -10.96 0.18 2.07
N ASN A 10 -10.05 1.10 1.81
CA ASN A 10 -9.10 1.03 0.71
C ASN A 10 -7.71 0.73 1.26
N LEU A 11 -7.10 -0.36 0.81
CA LEU A 11 -5.82 -0.86 1.30
C LEU A 11 -4.60 -0.34 0.52
N HIS A 12 -4.81 0.35 -0.60
CA HIS A 12 -3.74 0.71 -1.54
C HIS A 12 -4.03 2.07 -2.18
N THR A 13 -3.31 3.11 -1.73
CA THR A 13 -3.40 4.48 -2.26
C THR A 13 -2.07 5.20 -2.18
N HIS A 14 -1.84 6.19 -3.05
CA HIS A 14 -0.60 6.96 -3.12
C HIS A 14 -0.81 8.44 -2.86
N THR A 15 0.17 9.08 -2.23
CA THR A 15 0.24 10.54 -2.06
C THR A 15 1.30 11.14 -2.97
N ARG A 16 1.45 12.46 -2.89
CA ARG A 16 2.55 13.20 -3.55
C ARG A 16 3.96 12.81 -3.07
N TYR A 17 4.09 11.93 -2.07
CA TYR A 17 5.40 11.46 -1.64
C TYR A 17 5.96 10.39 -2.59
N SER A 18 5.09 9.74 -3.37
CA SER A 18 5.48 8.93 -4.52
C SER A 18 4.90 9.50 -5.82
N ASP A 19 3.84 8.92 -6.37
CA ASP A 19 3.26 9.25 -7.68
C ASP A 19 1.78 9.68 -7.61
N GLY A 20 1.21 9.72 -6.41
CA GLY A 20 -0.13 10.22 -6.15
C GLY A 20 -0.25 11.75 -6.27
N HIS A 21 -1.50 12.22 -6.35
CA HIS A 21 -1.80 13.65 -6.56
C HIS A 21 -2.27 14.37 -5.29
N GLY A 22 -2.71 13.64 -4.26
CA GLY A 22 -3.22 14.18 -3.00
C GLY A 22 -2.20 14.13 -1.87
N SER A 23 -2.45 14.89 -0.80
CA SER A 23 -1.85 14.66 0.51
C SER A 23 -2.61 13.58 1.28
N HIS A 24 -2.05 13.11 2.39
CA HIS A 24 -2.74 12.22 3.33
C HIS A 24 -4.10 12.77 3.79
N GLU A 25 -4.19 14.09 4.02
CA GLU A 25 -5.47 14.73 4.39
C GLU A 25 -6.46 14.75 3.22
N ASP A 26 -6.00 14.99 1.98
CA ASP A 26 -6.87 14.93 0.80
C ASP A 26 -7.45 13.51 0.62
N ILE A 27 -6.62 12.48 0.80
CA ILE A 27 -7.03 11.07 0.73
C ILE A 27 -8.02 10.74 1.86
N ALA A 28 -7.75 11.17 3.09
CA ALA A 28 -8.65 10.92 4.21
C ALA A 28 -10.02 11.60 4.01
N LEU A 29 -10.04 12.82 3.50
CA LEU A 29 -11.30 13.52 3.17
C LEU A 29 -12.07 12.78 2.06
N ALA A 30 -11.39 12.39 0.98
CA ALA A 30 -12.00 11.60 -0.08
C ALA A 30 -12.55 10.25 0.42
N ALA A 31 -11.84 9.59 1.34
CA ALA A 31 -12.28 8.34 1.95
C ALA A 31 -13.53 8.54 2.82
N ILE A 32 -13.61 9.64 3.58
CA ILE A 32 -14.82 10.01 4.34
C ILE A 32 -16.00 10.28 3.40
N GLU A 33 -15.79 11.04 2.32
CA GLU A 33 -16.81 11.33 1.32
C GLU A 33 -17.30 10.06 0.61
N ALA A 34 -16.41 9.09 0.39
CA ALA A 34 -16.74 7.77 -0.15
C ALA A 34 -17.40 6.82 0.86
N GLY A 35 -17.48 7.20 2.14
CA GLY A 35 -18.09 6.39 3.21
C GLY A 35 -17.24 5.21 3.68
N LEU A 36 -15.91 5.31 3.55
CA LEU A 36 -14.97 4.29 4.04
C LEU A 36 -14.74 4.42 5.55
N ASP A 37 -14.57 3.28 6.21
CA ASP A 37 -14.18 3.21 7.62
C ASP A 37 -12.66 3.40 7.81
N PHE A 38 -11.86 2.97 6.84
CA PHE A 38 -10.41 3.12 6.86
C PHE A 38 -9.79 3.28 5.46
N VAL A 39 -8.59 3.85 5.41
CA VAL A 39 -7.74 3.92 4.23
C VAL A 39 -6.28 3.69 4.63
N VAL A 40 -5.54 2.97 3.78
CA VAL A 40 -4.11 2.76 3.95
C VAL A 40 -3.37 3.44 2.79
N VAL A 41 -2.42 4.30 3.15
CA VAL A 41 -1.53 4.96 2.19
C VAL A 41 -0.26 4.12 2.08
N THR A 42 0.09 3.74 0.86
CA THR A 42 1.16 2.81 0.51
C THR A 42 2.04 3.44 -0.56
N ASP A 43 2.65 4.59 -0.26
CA ASP A 43 3.55 5.28 -1.19
C ASP A 43 4.69 4.36 -1.66
N HIS A 44 5.14 4.56 -2.91
CA HIS A 44 6.20 3.72 -3.48
C HIS A 44 7.53 3.88 -2.76
N ASN A 45 8.02 2.81 -2.12
CA ASN A 45 9.33 2.76 -1.45
C ASN A 45 9.58 3.92 -0.45
N VAL A 46 8.52 4.41 0.19
CA VAL A 46 8.59 5.48 1.18
C VAL A 46 7.65 5.13 2.32
N TRP A 47 8.21 4.90 3.52
CA TRP A 47 7.43 4.77 4.73
C TRP A 47 7.28 6.11 5.45
N VAL A 48 6.02 6.50 5.74
CA VAL A 48 5.70 7.75 6.44
C VAL A 48 5.23 7.45 7.85
N ASP A 49 6.07 7.82 8.83
CA ASP A 49 5.76 7.65 10.26
C ASP A 49 4.96 8.83 10.84
N GLY A 50 4.22 8.56 11.92
CA GLY A 50 3.63 9.58 12.79
C GLY A 50 2.34 10.23 12.29
N ILE A 51 1.75 9.71 11.21
CA ILE A 51 0.51 10.27 10.64
C ILE A 51 -0.71 9.38 10.81
N ASP A 52 -0.54 8.15 11.27
CA ASP A 52 -1.62 7.22 11.54
C ASP A 52 -2.63 7.79 12.53
N GLY A 53 -3.91 7.46 12.32
CA GLY A 53 -4.98 7.80 13.24
C GLY A 53 -6.24 8.32 12.56
N TYR A 54 -7.25 8.56 13.39
CA TYR A 54 -8.54 9.01 12.91
C TYR A 54 -8.51 10.43 12.36
N ARG A 55 -9.05 10.59 11.16
CA ARG A 55 -9.41 11.87 10.55
C ARG A 55 -10.92 12.07 10.63
N TYR A 56 -11.34 13.32 10.70
CA TYR A 56 -12.73 13.69 10.98
C TYR A 56 -13.23 14.75 10.00
N LEU A 57 -14.48 14.58 9.56
CA LEU A 57 -15.26 15.60 8.87
C LEU A 57 -16.66 15.58 9.48
N ASP A 58 -17.02 16.65 10.18
CA ASP A 58 -18.24 16.74 10.99
C ASP A 58 -18.42 15.56 11.96
N ARG A 59 -19.39 14.68 11.68
CA ARG A 59 -19.73 13.50 12.50
C ARG A 59 -19.17 12.20 11.90
N GLN A 60 -18.53 12.28 10.74
CA GLN A 60 -17.92 11.17 10.05
C GLN A 60 -16.42 11.11 10.38
N ARG A 61 -15.86 9.91 10.28
CA ARG A 61 -14.44 9.67 10.50
C ARG A 61 -13.96 8.54 9.61
N VAL A 62 -12.66 8.56 9.32
CA VAL A 62 -11.94 7.45 8.70
C VAL A 62 -10.67 7.20 9.51
N LEU A 63 -10.27 5.95 9.66
CA LEU A 63 -8.94 5.61 10.15
C LEU A 63 -7.94 5.69 8.98
N LEU A 64 -6.96 6.58 9.07
CA LEU A 64 -5.82 6.59 8.15
C LEU A 64 -4.68 5.79 8.75
N LEU A 65 -4.10 4.88 7.96
CA LEU A 65 -2.89 4.11 8.29
C LEU A 65 -1.86 4.27 7.17
N THR A 66 -0.59 4.01 7.48
CA THR A 66 0.49 3.95 6.49
C THR A 66 1.10 2.56 6.37
N GLY A 67 1.50 2.26 5.14
CA GLY A 67 2.34 1.15 4.76
C GLY A 67 3.24 1.58 3.62
N GLU A 68 3.76 0.62 2.86
CA GLU A 68 4.57 0.87 1.67
C GLU A 68 4.04 0.02 0.50
N GLU A 69 4.19 0.50 -0.73
CA GLU A 69 4.24 -0.37 -1.90
C GLU A 69 5.69 -0.44 -2.39
N ILE A 70 6.34 -1.58 -2.16
CA ILE A 70 7.77 -1.73 -2.42
C ILE A 70 7.98 -2.46 -3.73
N HIS A 71 8.82 -1.91 -4.61
CA HIS A 71 9.27 -2.58 -5.83
C HIS A 71 10.74 -2.26 -6.12
N ASP A 72 11.41 -3.09 -6.93
CA ASP A 72 12.78 -2.82 -7.40
C ASP A 72 12.76 -1.68 -8.43
N GLN A 73 13.19 -0.49 -8.01
CA GLN A 73 13.29 0.69 -8.86
C GLN A 73 14.34 0.55 -9.99
N ALA A 74 15.24 -0.44 -9.93
CA ALA A 74 16.25 -0.69 -10.95
C ALA A 74 15.85 -1.80 -11.95
N ARG A 75 14.71 -2.45 -11.76
CA ARG A 75 14.23 -3.52 -12.64
C ARG A 75 13.59 -2.93 -13.89
N GLU A 76 14.03 -3.40 -15.06
CA GLU A 76 13.46 -3.02 -16.36
C GLU A 76 13.02 -4.27 -17.16
N PRO A 77 11.72 -4.42 -17.49
CA PRO A 77 10.60 -3.55 -17.12
C PRO A 77 10.32 -3.57 -15.60
N GLN A 78 9.58 -2.60 -15.08
CA GLN A 78 9.09 -2.62 -13.70
C GLN A 78 8.11 -3.79 -13.47
N LYS A 79 8.23 -4.51 -12.35
CA LYS A 79 7.39 -5.65 -11.93
C LYS A 79 7.48 -5.85 -10.41
N ASN A 80 6.68 -6.77 -9.89
CA ASN A 80 6.80 -7.34 -8.55
C ASN A 80 6.66 -6.29 -7.44
N HIS A 81 5.50 -5.63 -7.39
CA HIS A 81 5.20 -4.71 -6.31
C HIS A 81 4.59 -5.47 -5.12
N LEU A 82 5.04 -5.14 -3.93
CA LEU A 82 4.59 -5.77 -2.69
C LEU A 82 4.00 -4.70 -1.77
N LEU A 83 2.75 -4.89 -1.39
CA LEU A 83 2.12 -4.11 -0.32
C LEU A 83 2.67 -4.59 1.03
N VAL A 84 3.12 -3.66 1.85
CA VAL A 84 3.72 -3.92 3.17
C VAL A 84 3.02 -3.10 4.23
N TYR A 85 2.59 -3.75 5.32
CA TYR A 85 1.85 -3.14 6.42
C TYR A 85 2.43 -3.53 7.79
N GLU A 86 2.24 -2.67 8.79
CA GLU A 86 2.52 -2.93 10.22
C GLU A 86 3.99 -3.29 10.56
N THR A 87 4.95 -2.99 9.68
CA THR A 87 6.38 -3.21 9.93
C THR A 87 7.01 -2.14 10.82
N HIS A 88 6.38 -0.96 10.92
CA HIS A 88 6.85 0.20 11.69
C HIS A 88 8.30 0.63 11.39
N CYS A 89 8.80 0.29 10.21
CA CYS A 89 10.08 0.72 9.67
C CYS A 89 10.10 0.58 8.15
N GLU A 90 11.00 1.33 7.50
CA GLU A 90 11.20 1.33 6.05
C GLU A 90 11.88 0.03 5.58
N LEU A 91 11.26 -0.68 4.64
CA LEU A 91 11.82 -1.92 4.06
C LEU A 91 12.22 -1.80 2.59
N ALA A 92 12.07 -0.62 1.97
CA ALA A 92 12.52 -0.34 0.61
C ALA A 92 13.96 -0.84 0.25
N PRO A 93 14.96 -0.88 1.16
CA PRO A 93 16.28 -1.44 0.85
C PRO A 93 16.28 -2.92 0.41
N HIS A 94 15.22 -3.69 0.75
CA HIS A 94 15.07 -5.10 0.37
C HIS A 94 14.43 -5.31 -1.01
N ALA A 95 14.02 -4.24 -1.69
CA ALA A 95 13.18 -4.30 -2.90
C ALA A 95 13.72 -5.17 -4.06
N ARG A 96 15.04 -5.35 -4.15
CA ARG A 96 15.68 -6.13 -5.23
C ARG A 96 15.52 -7.64 -5.08
N ASP A 97 15.17 -8.12 -3.90
CA ASP A 97 15.03 -9.53 -3.58
C ASP A 97 13.62 -9.76 -3.03
N PRO A 98 12.65 -10.16 -3.88
CA PRO A 98 11.27 -10.36 -3.45
C PRO A 98 11.11 -11.33 -2.29
N GLN A 99 11.88 -12.43 -2.25
CA GLN A 99 11.85 -13.34 -1.10
C GLN A 99 12.47 -12.68 0.13
N GLY A 100 13.62 -12.03 -0.02
CA GLY A 100 14.28 -11.30 1.07
C GLY A 100 13.41 -10.18 1.64
N LEU A 101 12.56 -9.55 0.82
CA LEU A 101 11.58 -8.57 1.25
C LEU A 101 10.44 -9.21 2.05
N VAL A 102 9.85 -10.31 1.58
CA VAL A 102 8.81 -11.06 2.32
C VAL A 102 9.35 -11.55 3.67
N ASP A 103 10.58 -12.07 3.69
CA ASP A 103 11.25 -12.51 4.93
C ASP A 103 11.46 -11.34 5.91
N ALA A 104 11.89 -10.18 5.40
CA ALA A 104 12.07 -8.98 6.21
C ALA A 104 10.73 -8.47 6.79
N VAL A 105 9.66 -8.45 6.01
CA VAL A 105 8.32 -8.10 6.50
C VAL A 105 7.90 -9.04 7.63
N THR A 106 8.09 -10.35 7.44
CA THR A 106 7.77 -11.36 8.45
C THR A 106 8.59 -11.19 9.72
N GLN A 107 9.88 -10.88 9.58
CA GLN A 107 10.80 -10.65 10.71
C GLN A 107 10.37 -9.46 11.56
N GLU A 108 9.88 -8.38 10.93
CA GLU A 108 9.37 -7.20 11.62
C GLU A 108 7.92 -7.38 12.14
N GLY A 109 7.32 -8.54 11.91
CA GLY A 109 5.96 -8.86 12.36
C GLY A 109 4.86 -8.19 11.53
N GLY A 110 5.21 -7.67 10.36
CA GLY A 110 4.28 -7.04 9.44
C GLY A 110 3.51 -8.03 8.59
N LEU A 111 2.75 -7.49 7.63
CA LEU A 111 1.97 -8.24 6.65
C LEU A 111 2.38 -7.81 5.25
N SER A 112 2.51 -8.79 4.35
CA SER A 112 2.80 -8.52 2.93
C SER A 112 1.77 -9.15 2.00
N PHE A 113 1.42 -8.44 0.93
CA PHE A 113 0.52 -8.92 -0.12
C PHE A 113 1.09 -8.55 -1.49
N ILE A 114 0.98 -9.46 -2.46
CA ILE A 114 1.29 -9.17 -3.85
C ILE A 114 0.32 -8.10 -4.36
N ALA A 115 0.84 -6.93 -4.73
CA ALA A 115 0.05 -5.91 -5.40
C ALA A 115 -0.29 -6.38 -6.82
N HIS A 116 -1.49 -6.03 -7.28
CA HIS A 116 -1.94 -6.16 -8.68
C HIS A 116 -1.32 -7.37 -9.44
N PRO A 117 -1.62 -8.62 -9.01
CA PRO A 117 -0.91 -9.83 -9.47
C PRO A 117 -0.98 -10.07 -10.98
N ALA A 118 -2.04 -9.56 -11.63
CA ALA A 118 -2.18 -9.52 -13.07
C ALA A 118 -2.58 -8.09 -13.45
N ASP A 119 -1.59 -7.33 -13.93
CA ASP A 119 -1.73 -5.92 -14.27
C ASP A 119 -1.09 -5.65 -15.64
N PRO A 120 -1.75 -6.07 -16.73
CA PRO A 120 -1.22 -5.87 -18.06
C PRO A 120 -1.15 -4.37 -18.37
N ALA A 121 -0.25 -4.00 -19.29
CA ALA A 121 -0.04 -2.61 -19.67
C ALA A 121 -1.36 -1.90 -19.98
N ALA A 122 -1.46 -0.66 -19.50
CA ALA A 122 -2.62 0.20 -19.65
C ALA A 122 -2.23 1.48 -20.41
N PRO A 123 -2.09 1.42 -21.76
CA PRO A 123 -1.62 2.54 -22.57
C PRO A 123 -2.48 3.80 -22.48
N ALA A 124 -3.77 3.66 -22.15
CA ALA A 124 -4.68 4.79 -21.97
C ALA A 124 -4.28 5.68 -20.77
N PHE A 125 -3.56 5.11 -19.81
CA PHE A 125 -3.06 5.78 -18.61
C PHE A 125 -1.54 5.97 -18.62
N ASN A 126 -0.87 5.62 -19.75
CA ASN A 126 0.58 5.64 -19.89
C ASN A 126 1.29 4.78 -18.82
N GLU A 127 0.69 3.63 -18.51
CA GLU A 127 1.22 2.64 -17.57
C GLU A 127 1.67 1.39 -18.33
N ASP A 128 2.89 0.95 -18.03
CA ASP A 128 3.43 -0.32 -18.52
C ASP A 128 2.84 -1.51 -17.73
N ASP A 129 3.18 -2.73 -18.14
CA ASP A 129 2.72 -3.94 -17.46
C ASP A 129 3.44 -4.11 -16.11
N LEU A 130 2.71 -4.05 -14.99
CA LEU A 130 3.23 -4.15 -13.62
C LEU A 130 3.03 -5.53 -12.98
N SER A 131 2.49 -6.50 -13.74
CA SER A 131 2.14 -7.83 -13.23
C SER A 131 3.23 -8.48 -12.38
N TRP A 132 2.82 -9.24 -11.37
CA TRP A 132 3.74 -10.08 -10.60
C TRP A 132 4.30 -11.23 -11.46
N VAL A 133 5.61 -11.47 -11.39
CA VAL A 133 6.28 -12.55 -12.15
C VAL A 133 7.13 -13.47 -11.29
N ASP A 134 7.47 -13.09 -10.06
CA ASP A 134 8.30 -13.89 -9.15
C ASP A 134 7.44 -14.86 -8.32
N TRP A 135 6.82 -15.83 -8.97
CA TRP A 135 5.83 -16.73 -8.35
C TRP A 135 6.43 -17.80 -7.44
N ASP A 136 7.76 -17.87 -7.34
CA ASP A 136 8.45 -18.84 -6.48
C ASP A 136 8.57 -18.35 -5.02
N VAL A 137 8.14 -17.13 -4.71
CA VAL A 137 8.14 -16.58 -3.34
C VAL A 137 7.19 -17.34 -2.41
N THR A 138 7.56 -17.35 -1.13
CA THR A 138 6.77 -17.97 -0.04
C THR A 138 6.72 -17.06 1.19
N GLY A 139 5.65 -17.14 1.98
CA GLY A 139 5.44 -16.38 3.22
C GLY A 139 4.81 -17.20 4.33
#